data_AF-A0A2N5CX62-F1
#
_entry.id   AF-A0A2N5CX62-F1
#
_cell.length_a   1.000
_cell.length_b   1.000
_cell.length_c   1.000
_cell.angle_alpha   90.00
_cell.angle_beta   90.00
_cell.angle_gamma   90.00
#
_symmetry.space_group_name_H-M   'P 1'
#
loop_
_entity.id
_entity.type
_entity.pdbx_description
1 polymer ?
#
loop_
_entity_poly.entity_id
_entity_poly.type
_entity_poly.pdbx_seq_one_letter_code
_entity_poly.pdbx_strand_id
1 'polypeptide(L)' 'MTNAANDDRRFSVHARHLGRHQARVIHEPSFEAAAVAFVEDLAVWPEEDEVSVMVVDLDGGGEHCFRVDLSTGETAPCG' A
#
# COMPACT_ATOMS: atom_id res chain seq x y z
N MET A 1 24.54 -14.18 -6.63
CA MET A 1 23.99 -12.86 -7.00
C MET A 1 22.51 -13.09 -7.23
N THR A 2 21.69 -12.76 -6.23
CA THR A 2 20.27 -13.09 -6.20
C THR A 2 19.57 -12.27 -7.27
N ASN A 3 18.90 -12.94 -8.21
CA ASN A 3 18.11 -12.29 -9.25
C ASN A 3 17.04 -11.41 -8.59
N ALA A 4 17.30 -10.10 -8.55
CA ALA A 4 16.28 -9.07 -8.54
C ALA A 4 15.54 -9.16 -9.90
N ALA A 5 14.64 -10.13 -10.01
CA ALA A 5 13.65 -10.08 -11.05
C ALA A 5 12.72 -8.91 -10.68
N ASN A 6 12.85 -7.83 -11.47
CA ASN A 6 11.87 -6.76 -11.60
C ASN A 6 10.52 -7.35 -12.01
N ASP A 7 9.80 -7.94 -11.06
CA ASP A 7 8.38 -8.18 -11.22
C ASP A 7 7.69 -7.04 -10.49
N ASP A 8 7.75 -5.84 -11.09
CA ASP A 8 6.89 -4.73 -10.70
C ASP A 8 5.45 -5.22 -10.85
N ARG A 9 4.86 -5.62 -9.73
CA ARG A 9 3.52 -6.15 -9.65
C ARG A 9 2.55 -5.00 -9.48
N ARG A 10 1.37 -5.15 -10.06
CA ARG A 10 0.35 -4.12 -10.01
C ARG A 10 -0.53 -4.38 -8.80
N PHE A 11 -0.42 -3.48 -7.83
CA PHE A 11 -1.22 -3.51 -6.63
C PHE A 11 -2.25 -2.39 -6.67
N SER A 12 -3.51 -2.72 -6.45
CA SER A 12 -4.56 -1.74 -6.20
C SER A 12 -4.62 -1.45 -4.70
N VAL A 13 -4.16 -0.26 -4.33
CA VAL A 13 -4.11 0.20 -2.93
C VAL A 13 -5.23 1.21 -2.69
N HIS A 14 -5.98 1.03 -1.61
CA HIS A 14 -6.99 1.99 -1.18
C HIS A 14 -7.02 2.15 0.33
N ALA A 15 -7.29 3.36 0.80
CA ALA A 15 -7.52 3.61 2.22
C ALA A 15 -8.82 2.92 2.66
N ARG A 16 -8.76 2.18 3.77
CA ARG A 16 -9.90 1.45 4.34
C ARG A 16 -11.05 2.40 4.71
N HIS A 17 -10.72 3.61 5.16
CA HIS A 17 -11.71 4.62 5.57
C HIS A 17 -12.37 5.35 4.40
N LEU A 18 -11.71 5.46 3.23
CA LEU A 18 -12.25 6.13 2.02
C LEU A 18 -12.96 5.16 1.07
N GLY A 19 -12.83 3.86 1.31
CA GLY A 19 -13.36 2.81 0.45
C GLY A 19 -12.66 2.73 -0.91
N ARG A 20 -13.09 1.79 -1.76
CA ARG A 20 -12.48 1.53 -3.09
C ARG A 20 -12.59 2.68 -4.09
N HIS A 21 -13.34 3.73 -3.77
CA HIS A 21 -13.51 4.91 -4.64
C HIS A 21 -12.23 5.74 -4.80
N GLN A 22 -11.29 5.62 -3.86
CA GLN A 22 -9.96 6.24 -3.97
C GLN A 22 -8.85 5.20 -4.14
N ALA A 23 -9.15 4.07 -4.78
CA ALA A 23 -8.13 3.10 -5.11
C ALA A 23 -7.15 3.66 -6.16
N ARG A 24 -5.85 3.48 -5.91
CA ARG A 24 -4.77 3.76 -6.87
C ARG A 24 -4.05 2.48 -7.21
N VAL A 25 -3.62 2.38 -8.47
CA VAL A 25 -2.78 1.27 -8.93
C VAL A 25 -1.33 1.69 -8.81
N ILE A 26 -0.54 0.90 -8.09
CA ILE A 26 0.86 1.14 -7.77
C ILE A 26 1.67 -0.06 -8.27
N HIS A 27 2.85 0.22 -8.82
CA HIS A 27 3.77 -0.77 -9.34
C HIS A 27 4.95 -0.88 -8.40
N GLU A 28 5.05 -2.00 -7.69
CA GLU A 28 6.10 -2.22 -6.71
C GLU A 28 6.45 -3.71 -6.65
N PRO A 29 7.60 -4.09 -6.07
CA PRO A 29 8.00 -5.49 -5.96
C PRO A 29 7.28 -6.24 -4.82
N SER A 30 6.57 -5.53 -3.93
CA SER A 30 5.89 -6.13 -2.77
C SER A 30 4.65 -5.35 -2.32
N PHE A 31 3.79 -6.02 -1.55
CA PHE A 31 2.60 -5.41 -0.97
C PHE A 31 2.93 -4.26 0.00
N GLU A 32 4.00 -4.45 0.80
CA GLU A 32 4.47 -3.43 1.75
C GLU A 32 4.99 -2.18 1.03
N ALA A 33 5.82 -2.36 0.00
CA ALA A 33 6.30 -1.25 -0.80
C ALA A 33 5.14 -0.48 -1.46
N ALA A 34 4.13 -1.19 -1.97
CA ALA A 34 2.94 -0.56 -2.53
C ALA A 34 2.13 0.23 -1.48
N ALA A 35 2.03 -0.27 -0.24
CA ALA A 35 1.37 0.42 0.84
C ALA A 35 2.07 1.74 1.21
N VAL A 36 3.40 1.70 1.36
CA VAL A 36 4.21 2.89 1.66
C VAL A 36 4.10 3.91 0.53
N ALA A 37 4.31 3.49 -0.72
CA ALA A 37 4.23 4.37 -1.88
C ALA A 37 2.85 5.04 -2.03
N PHE A 38 1.76 4.32 -1.72
CA PHE A 38 0.41 4.91 -1.70
C PHE A 38 0.32 6.03 -0.69
N VAL A 39 0.86 5.80 0.50
CA VAL A 39 0.79 6.74 1.62
C VAL A 39 1.68 7.94 1.39
N GLU A 40 2.89 7.76 0.85
CA GLU A 40 3.78 8.87 0.49
C GLU A 40 3.13 9.80 -0.55
N ASP A 41 2.37 9.24 -1.50
CA ASP A 41 1.60 9.99 -2.48
C ASP A 41 0.30 10.60 -1.90
N LEU A 42 -0.33 9.93 -0.92
CA LEU A 42 -1.54 10.39 -0.24
C LEU A 42 -1.28 11.40 0.90
N ALA A 43 -0.05 11.50 1.41
CA ALA A 43 0.38 12.33 2.56
C ALA A 43 0.13 13.84 2.36
N VAL A 44 -0.45 14.23 1.24
CA VAL A 44 -1.00 15.57 1.00
C VAL A 44 -2.32 15.82 1.76
N TRP A 45 -2.95 14.81 2.37
CA TRP A 45 -4.14 14.96 3.23
C TRP A 45 -3.82 14.96 4.74
N PRO A 46 -4.30 15.92 5.54
CA PRO A 46 -3.87 16.09 6.93
C PRO A 46 -4.82 15.43 7.95
N GLU A 47 -4.24 15.19 9.15
CA GLU A 47 -4.85 14.98 10.49
C GLU A 47 -4.84 13.57 11.12
N GLU A 48 -4.41 12.51 10.42
CA GLU A 48 -4.22 11.18 11.05
C GLU A 48 -2.74 10.80 11.16
N ASP A 49 -2.31 10.24 12.30
CA ASP A 49 -0.94 9.74 12.50
C ASP A 49 -0.72 8.34 11.89
N GLU A 50 -1.80 7.58 11.70
CA GLU A 50 -1.77 6.24 11.11
C GLU A 50 -2.90 6.09 10.09
N VAL A 51 -2.64 5.36 9.01
CA VAL A 51 -3.65 5.03 8.00
C VAL A 51 -3.71 3.54 7.74
N SER A 52 -4.92 2.97 7.74
CA SER A 52 -5.13 1.59 7.30
C SER A 52 -5.41 1.57 5.80
N VAL A 53 -4.57 0.88 5.04
CA VAL A 53 -4.67 0.67 3.59
C VAL A 53 -4.86 -0.81 3.27
N MET A 54 -5.61 -1.07 2.20
CA MET A 54 -5.82 -2.40 1.66
C MET A 54 -5.13 -2.50 0.30
N VAL A 55 -4.21 -3.45 0.19
CA VAL A 55 -3.39 -3.70 -0.99
C VAL A 55 -3.90 -4.97 -1.68
N VAL A 56 -4.39 -4.85 -2.90
CA VAL A 56 -4.92 -5.96 -3.69
C VAL A 56 -4.00 -6.23 -4.87
N ASP A 57 -3.41 -7.41 -4.94
CA ASP A 57 -2.61 -7.87 -6.08
C ASP A 57 -3.52 -8.15 -7.27
N LEU A 58 -3.34 -7.39 -8.34
CA LEU A 58 -4.11 -7.54 -9.58
C LEU A 58 -3.58 -8.65 -10.48
N ASP A 59 -2.33 -9.08 -10.26
CA ASP A 59 -1.67 -10.10 -11.07
C ASP A 59 -1.76 -11.49 -10.38
N GLY A 60 -1.67 -11.53 -9.05
CA GLY A 60 -1.74 -12.75 -8.23
C GLY A 60 -3.06 -12.99 -7.47
N GLY A 61 -3.94 -11.98 -7.34
CA GLY A 61 -5.27 -12.13 -6.76
C GLY A 61 -5.34 -12.19 -5.23
N GLY A 62 -4.30 -11.77 -4.50
CA GLY A 62 -4.29 -11.69 -3.03
C GLY A 62 -4.62 -10.29 -2.52
N GLU A 63 -5.35 -10.18 -1.41
CA GLU A 63 -5.54 -8.90 -0.71
C GLU A 63 -4.91 -8.94 0.69
N HIS A 64 -4.21 -7.87 1.04
CA HIS A 64 -3.54 -7.70 2.32
C HIS A 64 -3.83 -6.33 2.90
N CYS A 65 -4.13 -6.30 4.20
CA CYS A 65 -4.36 -5.06 4.92
C CYS A 65 -3.11 -4.66 5.69
N PHE A 66 -2.66 -3.43 5.48
CA PHE A 66 -1.56 -2.82 6.19
C PHE A 66 -2.01 -1.54 6.87
N ARG A 67 -1.53 -1.32 8.08
CA ARG A 67 -1.53 -0.04 8.77
C ARG A 67 -0.17 0.59 8.54
N VAL A 68 -0.15 1.82 8.03
CA VAL A 68 1.06 2.58 7.79
C VAL A 68 1.08 3.75 8.76
N ASP A 69 2.16 3.87 9.52
CA ASP A 69 2.43 5.04 10.36
C ASP A 69 2.93 6.18 9.47
N LEU A 70 2.24 7.33 9.49
CA LEU A 70 2.57 8.46 8.63
C LEU A 70 3.79 9.25 9.13
N SER A 71 4.16 9.10 10.40
CA SER A 71 5.31 9.76 10.99
C SER A 71 6.60 9.01 10.70
N THR A 72 6.57 7.67 10.66
CA THR A 72 7.76 6.84 10.47
C THR A 72 7.82 6.11 9.12
N GLY A 73 6.68 5.94 8.45
CA GLY A 73 6.55 5.10 7.26
C GLY A 73 6.55 3.59 7.56
N GLU A 74 6.52 3.18 8.84
CA GLU A 74 6.43 1.75 9.19
C GLU A 74 5.09 1.16 8.78
N THR A 75 5.12 -0.09 8.30
CA THR A 75 3.90 -0.86 8.00
C THR A 75 3.70 -2.01 8.99
N ALA A 76 2.46 -2.22 9.40
CA ALA A 76 2.04 -3.32 10.26
C ALA A 76 0.80 -4.00 9.67
N PRO A 77 0.58 -5.30 9.86
CA PRO A 77 -0.66 -5.94 9.43
C PRO A 77 -1.88 -5.41 10.21
N CYS A 78 -3.05 -5.32 9.55
CA CYS A 78 -4.30 -4.96 10.21
C CYS A 78 -4.88 -6.13 11.02
N GLY A 79 -4.19 -6.59 12.07
CA GLY A 79 -4.68 -7.67 12.94
C GLY A 79 -3.57 -8.58 13.45
#